data_AF-A0A973GXA6-F1
#
_entry.id   AF-A0A973GXA6-F1
#
_cell.length_a   1.000
_cell.length_b   1.000
_cell.length_c   1.000
_cell.angle_alpha   90.00
_cell.angle_beta   90.00
_cell.angle_gamma   90.00
#
_symmetry.space_group_name_H-M   'P 1'
#
loop_
_entity.id
_entity.type
_entity.pdbx_description
1 polymer ?
#
loop_
_entity_poly.entity_id
_entity_poly.type
_entity_poly.pdbx_seq_one_letter_code
_entity_poly.pdbx_strand_id
1 'polypeptide(L)'
;MTEHIEQLVTEKPNPNTQRLDELSPLEIVQIMNEEDQKVALAVNKELPKIAQAIEVIVNQLNQKGRVIYFGAGTSGRLGILDASECPPTFSTTDEFIALIAGGNSAVKSAVEGAEDSETLIIEELKALKFTS
;
A
#
# COMPACT_ATOMS: atom_id res chain seq x y z
N MET A 1 23.83 -2.85 6.18
CA MET A 1 22.49 -2.33 5.79
C MET A 1 22.44 -2.03 4.29
N THR A 2 23.49 -1.46 3.70
CA THR A 2 23.58 -1.14 2.26
C THR A 2 23.57 -2.35 1.32
N GLU A 3 24.28 -3.45 1.64
CA GLU A 3 24.38 -4.62 0.75
C GLU A 3 23.04 -5.34 0.46
N HIS A 4 22.00 -5.14 1.29
CA HIS A 4 20.71 -5.81 1.10
C HIS A 4 19.72 -4.99 0.26
N ILE A 5 19.86 -3.66 0.25
CA ILE A 5 18.98 -2.74 -0.47
C ILE A 5 19.24 -2.85 -1.98
N GLU A 6 20.49 -2.94 -2.40
CA GLU A 6 20.89 -3.01 -3.83
C GLU A 6 20.36 -4.27 -4.56
N GLN A 7 19.97 -5.31 -3.82
CA GLN A 7 19.40 -6.52 -4.39
C GLN A 7 17.90 -6.40 -4.67
N LEU A 8 17.22 -5.47 -4.01
CA LEU A 8 15.78 -5.25 -4.15
C LEU A 8 15.47 -4.71 -5.54
N VAL A 9 14.43 -5.25 -6.18
CA VAL A 9 14.01 -4.80 -7.51
C VAL A 9 13.53 -3.34 -7.49
N THR A 10 12.94 -2.90 -6.38
CA THR A 10 12.44 -1.53 -6.19
C THR A 10 13.55 -0.47 -6.23
N GLU A 11 14.78 -0.85 -5.89
CA GLU A 11 15.94 0.05 -5.80
C GLU A 11 16.82 -0.01 -7.05
N LYS A 12 16.48 -0.88 -8.02
CA LYS A 12 17.23 -1.00 -9.27
C LYS A 12 16.79 0.09 -10.25
N PRO A 13 17.76 0.73 -10.94
CA PRO A 13 17.43 1.70 -11.97
C PRO A 13 16.71 0.99 -13.13
N ASN A 14 15.70 1.66 -13.69
CA ASN A 14 15.07 1.18 -14.91
C ASN A 14 15.98 1.50 -16.12
N PRO A 15 16.42 0.51 -16.91
CA PRO A 15 17.29 0.75 -18.06
C PRO A 15 16.64 1.63 -19.14
N ASN A 16 15.31 1.67 -19.21
CA ASN A 16 14.57 2.49 -20.18
C ASN A 16 14.58 3.99 -19.83
N THR A 17 14.98 4.36 -18.61
CA THR A 17 14.91 5.74 -18.10
C THR A 17 16.28 6.34 -17.81
N GLN A 18 17.37 5.79 -18.36
CA GLN A 18 18.74 6.26 -18.08
C GLN A 18 19.02 7.71 -18.47
N ARG A 19 18.27 8.25 -19.45
CA ARG A 19 18.39 9.63 -19.96
C ARG A 19 17.08 10.41 -19.83
N LEU A 20 16.24 10.05 -18.85
CA LEU A 20 14.88 10.58 -18.72
C LEU A 20 14.84 12.12 -18.62
N ASP A 21 15.85 12.71 -18.01
CA ASP A 21 16.04 14.15 -17.81
C ASP A 21 16.41 14.92 -19.09
N GLU A 22 16.83 14.21 -20.15
CA GLU A 22 17.18 14.80 -21.45
C GLU A 22 16.02 14.75 -22.47
N LEU A 23 14.93 14.04 -22.13
CA LEU A 23 13.80 13.80 -23.03
C LEU A 23 12.80 14.96 -23.04
N SER A 24 12.04 15.05 -24.14
CA SER A 24 10.89 15.94 -24.19
C SER A 24 9.76 15.47 -23.26
N PRO A 25 8.86 16.37 -22.83
CA PRO A 25 7.72 15.98 -21.99
C PRO A 25 6.84 14.86 -22.59
N LEU A 26 6.70 14.80 -23.93
CA LEU A 26 5.93 13.76 -24.60
C LEU A 26 6.60 12.38 -24.44
N GLU A 27 7.91 12.32 -24.64
CA GLU A 27 8.69 11.08 -24.49
C GLU A 27 8.67 10.59 -23.03
N ILE A 28 8.75 11.51 -22.05
CA ILE A 28 8.66 11.16 -20.63
C ILE A 28 7.32 10.49 -20.32
N VAL A 29 6.19 11.10 -20.70
CA VAL A 29 4.86 10.52 -20.41
C VAL A 29 4.60 9.25 -21.20
N GLN A 30 5.19 9.09 -22.38
CA GLN A 30 5.13 7.83 -23.14
C GLN A 30 5.82 6.70 -22.37
N ILE A 31 7.05 6.92 -21.90
CA ILE A 31 7.78 5.92 -21.12
C ILE A 31 7.05 5.59 -19.81
N MET A 32 6.53 6.60 -19.09
CA MET A 32 5.74 6.36 -17.87
C MET A 32 4.52 5.48 -18.16
N ASN A 33 3.75 5.80 -19.21
CA ASN A 33 2.58 5.03 -19.60
C ASN A 33 2.92 3.60 -20.08
N GLU A 34 4.08 3.39 -20.71
CA GLU A 34 4.58 2.06 -21.06
C GLU A 34 4.92 1.21 -19.82
N GLU A 35 5.50 1.82 -18.78
CA GLU A 35 5.75 1.17 -17.50
C GLU A 35 4.44 0.87 -16.74
N ASP A 36 3.48 1.81 -16.74
CA ASP A 36 2.17 1.64 -16.09
C ASP A 36 1.39 0.44 -16.65
N GLN A 37 1.47 0.19 -17.96
CA GLN A 37 0.83 -0.98 -18.57
C GLN A 37 1.33 -2.32 -18.00
N LYS A 38 2.57 -2.35 -17.50
CA LYS A 38 3.15 -3.57 -16.90
C LYS A 38 2.50 -3.89 -15.55
N VAL A 39 1.90 -2.91 -14.86
CA VAL A 39 1.25 -3.10 -13.57
C VAL A 39 0.08 -4.09 -13.69
N ALA A 40 -0.81 -3.89 -14.67
CA ALA A 40 -1.94 -4.80 -14.89
C ALA A 40 -1.48 -6.24 -15.19
N LEU A 41 -0.39 -6.39 -15.96
CA LEU A 41 0.20 -7.69 -16.26
C LEU A 41 0.83 -8.34 -15.03
N ALA A 42 1.42 -7.55 -14.11
CA ALA A 42 1.94 -8.04 -12.84
C ALA A 42 0.79 -8.50 -11.92
N VAL A 43 -0.27 -7.70 -11.79
CA VAL A 43 -1.48 -8.06 -11.02
C VAL A 43 -2.12 -9.34 -11.56
N ASN A 44 -2.18 -9.50 -12.89
CA ASN A 44 -2.71 -10.72 -13.52
C ASN A 44 -2.00 -12.00 -13.04
N LYS A 45 -0.69 -11.93 -12.76
CA LYS A 45 0.08 -13.08 -12.26
C LYS A 45 -0.25 -13.41 -10.80
N GLU A 46 -0.74 -12.44 -10.03
CA GLU A 46 -1.06 -12.56 -8.61
C GLU A 46 -2.54 -12.87 -8.33
N LEU A 47 -3.38 -12.96 -9.37
CA LEU A 47 -4.82 -13.26 -9.22
C LEU A 47 -5.11 -14.48 -8.33
N PRO A 48 -4.38 -15.61 -8.40
CA PRO A 48 -4.63 -16.73 -7.49
C PRO A 48 -4.43 -16.38 -6.01
N LYS A 49 -3.42 -15.57 -5.67
CA LYS A 49 -3.17 -15.14 -4.29
C LYS A 49 -4.16 -14.07 -3.83
N ILE A 50 -4.52 -13.15 -4.74
CA ILE A 50 -5.57 -12.15 -4.47
C ILE A 50 -6.90 -12.85 -4.18
N ALA A 51 -7.27 -13.89 -4.96
CA ALA A 51 -8.47 -14.68 -4.72
C ALA A 51 -8.44 -15.36 -3.34
N GLN A 52 -7.31 -15.96 -2.94
CA GLN A 52 -7.15 -16.54 -1.60
C GLN A 52 -7.31 -15.50 -0.49
N ALA A 53 -6.74 -14.30 -0.67
CA ALA A 53 -6.90 -13.21 0.29
C ALA A 53 -8.37 -12.79 0.42
N ILE A 54 -9.10 -12.70 -0.70
CA ILE A 54 -10.55 -12.40 -0.70
C ILE A 54 -11.32 -13.46 0.08
N GLU A 55 -11.03 -14.75 -0.10
CA GLU A 55 -11.70 -15.83 0.66
C GLU A 55 -11.50 -15.69 2.17
N VAL A 56 -10.26 -15.41 2.61
CA VAL A 56 -9.94 -15.18 4.03
C VAL A 56 -10.69 -13.95 4.56
N ILE A 57 -10.68 -12.85 3.81
CA ILE A 57 -11.36 -11.61 4.18
C ILE A 57 -12.87 -11.84 4.33
N VAL A 58 -13.51 -12.47 3.35
CA VAL A 58 -14.95 -12.77 3.38
C VAL A 58 -15.30 -13.65 4.59
N ASN A 59 -14.51 -14.68 4.87
CA ASN A 59 -14.71 -15.53 6.04
C ASN A 59 -14.60 -14.74 7.35
N GLN A 60 -13.68 -13.79 7.44
CA GLN A 60 -13.50 -12.95 8.63
C GLN A 60 -14.65 -11.95 8.81
N LEU A 61 -15.11 -11.32 7.72
CA LEU A 61 -16.24 -10.40 7.74
C LEU A 61 -17.56 -11.10 8.10
N ASN A 62 -17.79 -12.33 7.62
CA ASN A 62 -18.95 -13.14 8.01
C ASN A 62 -18.97 -13.47 9.51
N GLN A 63 -17.81 -13.47 10.16
CA GLN A 63 -17.66 -13.65 11.60
C GLN A 63 -17.68 -12.32 12.36
N LYS A 64 -18.14 -11.23 11.73
CA LYS A 64 -18.14 -9.86 12.27
C LYS A 64 -16.74 -9.35 12.64
N GLY A 65 -15.72 -9.86 11.96
CA GLY A 65 -14.37 -9.34 12.06
C GLY A 65 -14.16 -8.08 11.23
N ARG A 66 -12.90 -7.62 11.19
CA ARG A 66 -12.50 -6.39 10.51
C ARG A 66 -11.30 -6.67 9.60
N VAL A 67 -11.19 -5.89 8.53
CA VAL A 67 -10.02 -5.78 7.67
C VAL A 67 -9.24 -4.55 8.09
N ILE A 68 -7.97 -4.74 8.43
CA ILE A 68 -7.09 -3.65 8.86
C ILE A 68 -5.94 -3.56 7.85
N TYR A 69 -5.92 -2.46 7.09
CA TYR A 69 -4.75 -2.08 6.30
C TYR A 69 -3.75 -1.37 7.20
N PHE A 70 -2.46 -1.64 7.02
CA PHE A 70 -1.40 -0.93 7.72
C PHE A 70 -0.22 -0.69 6.78
N GLY A 71 0.43 0.45 6.92
CA GLY A 71 1.62 0.78 6.12
C GLY A 71 2.18 2.15 6.44
N ALA A 72 3.30 2.49 5.82
CA ALA A 72 3.91 3.82 5.89
C ALA A 72 3.80 4.56 4.55
N GLY A 73 4.00 5.88 4.58
CA GLY A 73 4.10 6.70 3.37
C GLY A 73 2.97 6.48 2.37
N THR A 74 3.31 6.23 1.11
CA THR A 74 2.34 6.00 0.02
C THR A 74 1.47 4.76 0.29
N SER A 75 2.04 3.66 0.77
CA SER A 75 1.29 2.43 1.05
C SER A 75 0.23 2.63 2.11
N GLY A 76 0.57 3.33 3.21
CA GLY A 76 -0.41 3.68 4.25
C GLY A 76 -1.52 4.60 3.74
N ARG A 77 -1.19 5.57 2.88
CA ARG A 77 -2.17 6.47 2.25
C ARG A 77 -3.12 5.73 1.30
N LEU A 78 -2.63 4.74 0.55
CA LEU A 78 -3.48 3.89 -0.29
C LEU A 78 -4.45 3.05 0.54
N GLY A 79 -4.01 2.52 1.69
CA GLY A 79 -4.90 1.84 2.63
C GLY A 79 -6.01 2.76 3.17
N ILE A 80 -5.66 4.01 3.51
CA ILE A 80 -6.65 5.02 3.93
C ILE A 80 -7.64 5.32 2.81
N LEU A 81 -7.16 5.51 1.58
CA LEU A 81 -8.01 5.75 0.42
C LEU A 81 -9.05 4.64 0.27
N ASP A 82 -8.61 3.38 0.24
CA ASP A 82 -9.50 2.23 0.06
C ASP A 82 -10.53 2.11 1.20
N ALA A 83 -10.07 2.14 2.46
CA ALA A 83 -10.96 2.02 3.62
C ALA A 83 -11.99 3.18 3.69
N SER A 84 -11.62 4.39 3.27
CA SER A 84 -12.52 5.55 3.29
C SER A 84 -13.66 5.47 2.27
N GLU A 85 -13.48 4.71 1.19
CA GLU A 85 -14.48 4.52 0.14
C GLU A 85 -15.46 3.38 0.46
N CYS A 86 -15.14 2.49 1.42
CA CYS A 86 -16.02 1.39 1.80
C CYS A 86 -17.37 1.86 2.38
N PRO A 87 -17.44 2.80 3.36
CA PRO A 87 -18.72 3.26 3.90
C PRO A 87 -19.68 3.87 2.88
N PRO A 88 -19.29 4.83 2.02
CA PRO A 88 -20.22 5.40 1.05
C PRO A 88 -20.59 4.42 -0.08
N THR A 89 -19.73 3.47 -0.42
CA THR A 89 -19.96 2.53 -1.54
C THR A 89 -20.79 1.32 -1.11
N PHE A 90 -20.50 0.76 0.07
CA PHE A 90 -21.03 -0.52 0.52
C PHE A 90 -21.79 -0.45 1.85
N SER A 91 -21.97 0.76 2.42
CA SER A 91 -22.64 0.98 3.71
C SER A 91 -22.00 0.23 4.89
N THR A 92 -20.68 0.00 4.81
CA THR A 92 -19.90 -0.52 5.94
C THR A 92 -19.80 0.53 7.04
N THR A 93 -19.63 0.10 8.29
CA THR A 93 -19.39 0.98 9.44
C THR A 93 -17.92 0.99 9.82
N ASP A 94 -17.44 -0.10 10.39
CA ASP A 94 -16.14 -0.23 11.05
C ASP A 94 -15.39 -1.51 10.63
N GLU A 95 -15.89 -2.17 9.59
CA GLU A 95 -15.31 -3.38 9.02
C GLU A 95 -13.97 -3.11 8.32
N PHE A 96 -13.74 -1.92 7.78
CA PHE A 96 -12.51 -1.56 7.07
C PHE A 96 -11.81 -0.39 7.76
N ILE A 97 -10.57 -0.61 8.20
CA ILE A 97 -9.77 0.35 8.96
C ILE A 97 -8.39 0.46 8.31
N ALA A 98 -7.83 1.66 8.25
CA ALA A 98 -6.47 1.88 7.81
C ALA A 98 -5.63 2.55 8.90
N LEU A 99 -4.42 2.04 9.09
CA LEU A 99 -3.41 2.54 9.99
C LEU A 99 -2.20 3.03 9.18
N ILE A 100 -1.70 4.21 9.50
CA ILE A 100 -0.54 4.80 8.83
C ILE A 100 0.56 5.12 9.85
N ALA A 101 1.77 4.64 9.58
CA ALA A 101 2.93 4.95 10.41
C ALA A 101 3.12 6.47 10.51
N GLY A 102 3.23 6.99 11.74
CA GLY A 102 3.28 8.42 12.03
C GLY A 102 1.89 9.06 12.26
N GLY A 103 0.81 8.29 12.18
CA GLY A 103 -0.55 8.72 12.50
C GLY A 103 -1.13 9.76 11.54
N ASN A 104 -2.15 10.50 11.99
CA ASN A 104 -2.91 11.41 11.11
C ASN A 104 -2.06 12.51 10.44
N SER A 105 -0.94 12.93 11.02
CA SER A 105 -0.02 13.88 10.37
C SER A 105 0.62 13.28 9.11
N ALA A 106 0.87 11.96 9.10
CA ALA A 106 1.46 11.23 7.98
C ALA A 106 0.59 11.23 6.72
N VAL A 107 -0.72 11.49 6.87
CA VAL A 107 -1.66 11.59 5.74
C VAL A 107 -1.27 12.75 4.82
N LYS A 108 -0.89 13.89 5.39
CA LYS A 108 -0.61 15.13 4.62
C LYS A 108 0.88 15.37 4.37
N SER A 109 1.73 14.91 5.29
CA SER A 109 3.17 15.16 5.23
C SER A 109 3.94 13.88 5.52
N ALA A 110 5.14 13.70 4.97
CA ALA A 110 6.00 12.59 5.37
C ALA A 110 6.44 12.77 6.83
N VAL A 111 6.51 11.66 7.57
CA VAL A 111 7.05 11.60 8.94
C VAL A 111 8.27 10.70 8.88
N GLU A 112 9.45 11.30 8.96
CA GLU A 112 10.73 10.60 8.85
C GLU A 112 10.92 9.61 10.00
N GLY A 113 11.42 8.41 9.68
CA GLY A 113 11.67 7.34 10.65
C GLY A 113 10.42 6.66 11.23
N ALA A 114 9.20 7.05 10.82
CA ALA A 114 7.98 6.40 11.29
C ALA A 114 7.88 4.94 10.84
N GLU A 115 8.40 4.62 9.65
CA GLU A 115 8.43 3.25 9.10
C GLU A 115 9.44 2.33 9.79
N ASP A 116 10.42 2.89 10.49
CA ASP A 116 11.47 2.14 11.21
C ASP A 116 11.04 1.74 12.63
N SER A 117 9.88 2.20 13.11
CA SER A 117 9.42 1.90 14.46
C SER A 117 8.68 0.57 14.54
N GLU A 118 9.30 -0.41 15.20
CA GLU A 118 8.68 -1.72 15.46
C GLU A 118 7.53 -1.67 16.49
N THR A 119 7.41 -0.59 17.26
CA THR A 119 6.45 -0.51 18.39
C THR A 119 5.16 0.22 18.06
N LEU A 120 5.16 1.15 17.10
CA LEU A 120 3.98 1.98 16.79
C LEU A 120 2.76 1.14 16.43
N ILE A 121 2.92 0.14 15.57
CA ILE A 121 1.82 -0.72 15.13
C ILE A 121 1.20 -1.53 16.28
N ILE A 122 2.02 -1.92 17.27
CA ILE A 122 1.54 -2.67 18.43
C ILE A 122 0.60 -1.80 19.28
N GLU A 123 0.95 -0.53 19.46
CA GLU A 123 0.12 0.41 20.22
C GLU A 123 -1.19 0.71 19.50
N GLU A 124 -1.16 0.89 18.18
CA GLU A 124 -2.35 1.12 17.36
C GLU A 124 -3.30 -0.09 17.36
N LEU A 125 -2.78 -1.31 17.20
CA LEU A 125 -3.58 -2.52 17.26
C LEU A 125 -4.20 -2.75 18.65
N LYS A 126 -3.48 -2.42 19.73
CA LYS A 126 -4.02 -2.43 21.09
C LYS A 126 -5.16 -1.43 21.26
N ALA A 127 -5.00 -0.20 20.74
CA ALA A 127 -6.03 0.82 20.78
C ALA A 127 -7.30 0.40 20.01
N LEU A 128 -7.13 -0.33 18.89
CA LEU A 128 -8.22 -0.94 18.13
C LEU A 128 -8.86 -2.17 18.80
N LYS A 129 -8.38 -2.59 19.98
CA LYS A 129 -8.78 -3.83 20.65
C LYS A 129 -8.70 -5.03 19.68
N PHE A 130 -7.60 -5.11 18.93
CA PHE A 130 -7.38 -6.21 18.02
C PHE A 130 -7.36 -7.54 18.78
N THR A 131 -8.08 -8.54 18.26
CA THR A 131 -8.12 -9.90 18.77
C THR A 131 -7.78 -10.84 17.64
N SER A 132 -6.84 -11.75 17.88
CA SER A 132 -6.43 -12.81 16.95
C SER A 132 -7.46 -13.92 16.85
#